data_AF-A0A5Q2VGV8-F1
#
_entry.id   AF-A0A5Q2VGV8-F1
#
_cell.length_a   1.000
_cell.length_b   1.000
_cell.length_c   1.000
_cell.angle_alpha   90.00
_cell.angle_beta   90.00
_cell.angle_gamma   90.00
#
_symmetry.space_group_name_H-M   'P 1'
#
loop_
_entity.id
_entity.type
_entity.pdbx_description
1 polymer ?
#
loop_
_entity_poly.entity_id
_entity_poly.type
_entity_poly.pdbx_seq_one_letter_code
_entity_poly.pdbx_strand_id
1 'polypeptide(L)' 'MANSFAAQDRIYLDGQNNKESVPEEIIEFGFVPPVRMPDGSISAGSKLAANHLNTLLNELYSKISALEARVATLEGA' A
#
# COMPACT_ATOMS: atom_id res chain seq x y z
N MET A 1 -4.28 -12.81 10.00
CA MET A 1 -2.94 -12.49 9.44
C MET A 1 -2.11 -11.68 10.45
N ALA A 2 -1.14 -12.27 11.16
CA ALA A 2 -0.49 -11.60 12.31
C ALA A 2 1.05 -11.50 12.24
N ASN A 3 1.69 -11.63 11.06
CA ASN A 3 3.15 -11.54 10.98
C ASN A 3 3.69 -10.90 9.67
N SER A 4 2.93 -10.03 9.00
CA SER A 4 3.47 -9.32 7.83
C SER A 4 4.35 -8.15 8.28
N PHE A 5 5.39 -7.82 7.50
CA PHE A 5 6.26 -6.69 7.79
C PHE A 5 5.48 -5.36 7.87
N ALA A 6 4.49 -5.20 7.00
CA ALA A 6 3.60 -4.05 6.95
C ALA A 6 2.75 -3.86 8.22
N ALA A 7 2.42 -4.96 8.94
CA ALA A 7 1.62 -4.89 10.16
C ALA A 7 2.41 -4.37 11.38
N GLN A 8 3.73 -4.30 11.30
CA GLN A 8 4.57 -3.88 12.42
C GLN A 8 4.81 -2.38 12.35
N ASP A 9 4.88 -1.70 13.49
CA ASP A 9 5.35 -0.31 13.58
C ASP A 9 6.85 -0.32 13.86
N ARG A 10 7.63 0.30 12.98
CA ARG A 10 9.08 0.35 13.08
C ARG A 10 9.61 1.72 12.68
N ILE A 11 10.61 2.18 13.43
CA ILE A 11 11.42 3.36 13.14
C ILE A 11 12.84 2.88 12.83
N TYR A 12 13.39 3.28 11.70
CA TYR A 12 14.74 2.94 11.28
C TYR A 12 15.80 3.87 11.90
N LEU A 13 17.07 3.49 11.80
CA LEU A 13 18.19 4.26 12.39
C LEU A 13 18.33 5.68 11.81
N ASP A 14 17.84 5.89 10.59
CA ASP A 14 17.80 7.19 9.91
C ASP A 14 16.56 8.03 10.28
N GLY A 15 15.72 7.54 11.20
CA GLY A 15 14.50 8.20 11.66
C GLY A 15 13.29 7.99 10.75
N GLN A 16 13.41 7.26 9.64
CA GLN A 16 12.27 6.97 8.77
C GLN A 16 11.33 5.95 9.43
N ASN A 17 10.03 6.15 9.23
CA ASN A 17 9.01 5.18 9.63
C ASN A 17 8.82 4.13 8.53
N ASN A 18 8.54 2.89 8.92
CA ASN A 18 8.22 1.84 7.95
C ASN A 18 6.83 2.00 7.30
N LYS A 19 5.97 2.86 7.86
CA LYS A 19 4.67 3.26 7.32
C LYS A 19 4.53 4.78 7.37
N GLU A 20 3.99 5.35 6.30
CA GLU A 20 3.66 6.78 6.20
C GLU A 20 2.35 6.94 5.43
N SER A 21 1.57 7.98 5.76
CA SER A 21 0.32 8.27 5.05
C SER A 21 0.58 8.46 3.56
N VAL A 22 -0.23 7.78 2.74
CA VAL A 22 -0.14 7.92 1.29
C VAL A 22 -0.71 9.29 0.88
N PRO A 23 -0.07 10.04 -0.03
CA PRO A 23 -0.63 11.27 -0.57
C PRO A 23 -2.04 11.08 -1.13
N GLU A 24 -2.95 12.04 -0.83
CA GLU A 24 -4.37 11.96 -1.23
C GLU A 24 -4.54 11.79 -2.73
N GLU A 25 -3.73 12.49 -3.53
CA GLU A 25 -3.76 12.40 -4.99
C GLU A 25 -3.52 10.96 -5.50
N ILE A 26 -2.65 10.19 -4.84
CA ILE A 26 -2.39 8.79 -5.20
C ILE A 26 -3.57 7.90 -4.83
N ILE A 27 -4.23 8.17 -3.72
CA ILE A 27 -5.42 7.43 -3.27
C ILE A 27 -6.60 7.70 -4.20
N GLU A 28 -6.79 8.95 -4.61
CA GLU A 28 -7.94 9.37 -5.42
C GLU A 28 -7.77 9.01 -6.91
N PHE A 29 -6.58 9.26 -7.48
CA PHE A 29 -6.35 9.17 -8.92
C PHE A 29 -5.52 7.95 -9.34
N GLY A 30 -4.93 7.22 -8.37
CA GLY A 30 -4.11 6.05 -8.65
C GLY A 30 -2.72 6.39 -9.20
N PHE A 31 -2.15 5.47 -10.00
CA PHE A 31 -0.79 5.57 -10.52
C PHE A 31 -0.77 5.73 -12.04
N VAL A 32 0.02 6.69 -12.52
CA VAL A 32 0.28 6.86 -13.96
C VAL A 32 1.39 5.90 -14.38
N PRO A 33 1.17 5.02 -15.38
CA PRO A 33 2.22 4.14 -15.87
C PRO A 33 3.29 4.93 -16.64
N PRO A 34 4.54 4.45 -16.69
CA PRO A 34 5.51 5.00 -17.62
C PRO A 34 5.04 4.77 -19.06
N VAL A 35 5.22 5.77 -19.93
CA VAL A 35 4.75 5.73 -21.32
C VAL A 35 5.91 5.95 -22.27
N ARG A 36 6.00 5.13 -23.33
CA ARG A 36 6.95 5.35 -24.42
C ARG A 36 6.40 6.38 -25.40
N MET A 37 7.17 7.43 -25.65
CA MET A 37 6.81 8.53 -26.53
C MET A 37 7.17 8.21 -27.99
N PRO A 38 6.59 8.93 -28.98
CA PRO A 38 6.88 8.70 -30.41
C PRO A 38 8.35 8.90 -30.82
N ASP A 39 9.09 9.73 -30.08
CA ASP A 39 10.52 9.96 -30.26
C ASP A 39 11.40 8.83 -29.66
N GLY A 40 10.77 7.80 -29.07
CA GLY A 40 11.44 6.67 -28.45
C GLY A 40 11.80 6.86 -26.98
N SER A 41 11.66 8.08 -26.44
CA SER A 41 11.91 8.37 -25.02
C SER A 41 10.85 7.75 -24.10
N ILE A 42 11.14 7.66 -22.80
CA ILE A 42 10.20 7.15 -21.78
C ILE A 42 9.81 8.32 -20.87
N SER A 43 8.52 8.65 -20.87
CA SER A 43 7.92 9.49 -19.83
C SER A 43 7.82 8.69 -18.54
N ALA A 44 8.36 9.23 -17.45
CA ALA A 44 8.33 8.58 -16.16
C ALA A 44 6.90 8.48 -15.63
N GLY A 45 6.54 7.31 -15.11
CA GLY A 45 5.30 7.12 -14.38
C GLY A 45 5.38 7.61 -12.93
N SER A 46 4.28 7.46 -12.20
CA SER A 46 4.21 7.71 -10.77
C SER A 46 5.17 6.80 -10.01
N LYS A 47 5.83 7.33 -8.97
CA LYS A 47 6.65 6.57 -8.03
C LYS A 47 5.93 6.46 -6.70
N LEU A 48 6.10 5.33 -6.01
CA LEU A 48 5.60 5.10 -4.67
C LEU A 48 6.76 4.82 -3.72
N ALA A 49 6.85 5.56 -2.62
CA ALA A 49 7.83 5.29 -1.58
C ALA A 49 7.49 3.97 -0.84
N ALA A 50 8.51 3.27 -0.34
CA ALA A 50 8.33 1.96 0.28
C ALA A 50 7.44 2.00 1.54
N ASN A 51 7.53 3.08 2.31
CA ASN A 51 6.69 3.31 3.48
C ASN A 51 5.21 3.53 3.13
N HIS A 52 4.91 4.21 2.01
CA HIS A 52 3.54 4.32 1.48
C HIS A 52 3.01 2.96 1.02
N LEU A 53 3.84 2.14 0.36
CA LEU A 53 3.47 0.77 -0.03
C LEU A 53 3.13 -0.08 1.19
N ASN A 54 3.92 0.01 2.26
CA ASN A 54 3.65 -0.71 3.50
C ASN A 54 2.33 -0.26 4.14
N THR A 55 2.00 1.03 4.09
CA THR A 55 0.69 1.54 4.53
C THR A 55 -0.45 0.91 3.74
N LEU A 56 -0.38 0.93 2.40
CA LEU A 56 -1.41 0.31 1.55
C LEU A 56 -1.58 -1.19 1.82
N LEU A 57 -0.47 -1.93 1.94
CA LEU A 57 -0.50 -3.36 2.24
C LEU A 57 -1.11 -3.63 3.62
N ASN A 58 -0.73 -2.84 4.63
CA ASN A 58 -1.29 -2.96 5.97
C ASN A 58 -2.81 -2.76 5.97
N GLU A 59 -3.30 -1.68 5.33
CA GLU A 59 -4.74 -1.43 5.23
C GLU A 59 -5.48 -2.54 4.49
N LEU A 60 -4.91 -3.05 3.39
CA LEU A 60 -5.49 -4.17 2.66
C LEU A 60 -5.60 -5.42 3.52
N TYR A 61 -4.54 -5.77 4.25
CA TYR A 61 -4.58 -6.91 5.17
C TYR A 61 -5.59 -6.71 6.30
N SER A 62 -5.72 -5.50 6.85
CA SER A 62 -6.74 -5.18 7.86
C SER A 62 -8.16 -5.34 7.30
N LYS A 63 -8.42 -4.83 6.08
CA LYS A 63 -9.72 -4.97 5.42
C LYS A 63 -10.05 -6.43 5.12
N ILE A 64 -9.10 -7.20 4.61
CA ILE A 64 -9.28 -8.65 4.35
C ILE A 64 -9.58 -9.37 5.65
N SER A 65 -8.80 -9.15 6.72
CA SER A 65 -9.03 -9.80 8.01
C SER A 65 -10.41 -9.47 8.60
N ALA A 66 -10.89 -8.23 8.42
CA ALA A 66 -12.23 -7.83 8.86
C ALA A 66 -13.33 -8.49 8.03
N LEU A 67 -13.12 -8.63 6.71
CA LEU A 67 -14.05 -9.34 5.82
C LEU A 67 -14.11 -10.84 6.15
N GLU A 68 -12.96 -11.48 6.34
CA GLU A 68 -12.86 -12.90 6.74
C GLU A 68 -13.60 -13.16 8.06
N ALA A 69 -13.41 -12.30 9.07
CA ALA A 69 -14.12 -12.41 10.35
C ALA A 69 -15.65 -12.26 10.19
N ARG A 70 -16.09 -11.34 9.34
CA ARG A 70 -17.51 -11.14 9.03
C ARG A 70 -18.10 -12.34 8.29
N VAL A 71 -17.38 -12.91 7.34
CA VAL A 71 -17.79 -14.14 6.62
C VAL A 71 -17.94 -15.30 7.59
N ALA A 72 -16.95 -15.54 8.47
CA ALA A 72 -17.01 -16.61 9.47
C ALA A 72 -18.26 -16.49 10.37
N THR A 73 -18.59 -15.26 10.79
CA THR A 73 -19.80 -14.99 11.59
C THR A 73 -21.09 -15.32 10.82
N LEU A 74 -21.14 -15.01 9.52
CA LEU A 74 -22.31 -15.26 8.67
C LEU A 74 -22.46 -16.73 8.29
N GLU A 75 -21.36 -17.46 8.16
CA GLU A 75 -21.34 -18.89 7.86
C GLU A 75 -21.61 -19.76 9.10
N GLY A 76 -21.72 -19.16 10.29
CA GLY A 76 -22.04 -19.86 11.53
C GLY A 76 -20.89 -20.67 12.11
N ALA A 77 -19.64 -20.25 11.84
CA ALA A 77 -18.43 -20.79 12.45
C ALA A 77 -18.25 -20.31 13.90
#